data_AF-A0A959NHV5-F1
#
_entry.id   AF-A0A959NHV5-F1
#
_cell.length_a   1.000
_cell.length_b   1.000
_cell.length_c   1.000
_cell.angle_alpha   90.00
_cell.angle_beta   90.00
_cell.angle_gamma   90.00
#
_symmetry.space_group_name_H-M   'P 1'
#
loop_
_entity.id
_entity.type
_entity.pdbx_description
1 polymer ?
#
loop_
_entity_poly.entity_id
_entity_poly.type
_entity_poly.pdbx_seq_one_letter_code
_entity_poly.pdbx_strand_id
1 'polypeptide(L)'
;MEYSIDTKNILGLQLPTDPRWVNLAAISLSAILTDHAWCEQKAATSCISLIQRYSERKKLVAELSPIVTEEWGHFRLVLAEIEKRNFTLGKQRKDEYVNALIDFQQKGGAVEDRMLDQLLTMALIEARSCERFKRLS
;
A
#
# COMPACT_ATOMS: atom_id res chain seq x y z
N MET A 1 26.70 -13.96 12.77
CA MET A 1 25.82 -14.93 12.08
C MET A 1 25.45 -14.26 10.78
N GLU A 2 26.12 -14.63 9.69
CA GLU A 2 25.88 -14.05 8.36
C GLU A 2 24.53 -14.52 7.87
N TYR A 3 23.59 -13.58 7.71
CA TYR A 3 22.31 -13.87 7.08
C TYR A 3 22.56 -14.04 5.58
N SER A 4 22.36 -15.27 5.07
CA SER A 4 22.43 -15.59 3.64
C SER A 4 21.55 -14.64 2.83
N ILE A 5 22.10 -14.20 1.69
CA ILE A 5 21.50 -13.34 0.65
C ILE A 5 20.15 -13.87 0.12
N ASP A 6 19.84 -15.14 0.39
CA ASP A 6 18.67 -15.84 -0.14
C ASP A 6 17.51 -16.02 0.84
N THR A 7 17.44 -15.23 1.91
CA THR A 7 16.14 -15.05 2.61
C THR A 7 15.31 -13.99 1.90
N LYS A 8 15.11 -14.14 0.59
CA LYS A 8 14.05 -13.41 -0.12
C LYS A 8 12.74 -13.87 0.51
N ASN A 9 12.12 -13.00 1.30
CA ASN A 9 10.76 -13.23 1.77
C ASN A 9 9.87 -13.56 0.57
N ILE A 10 8.85 -14.42 0.76
CA ILE A 10 7.86 -14.84 -0.26
C ILE A 10 7.30 -13.65 -1.08
N LEU A 11 7.37 -12.44 -0.52
CA LEU A 11 6.89 -11.17 -1.06
C LEU A 11 7.94 -10.35 -1.84
N GLY A 12 9.14 -10.87 -2.08
CA GLY A 12 10.20 -10.18 -2.85
C GLY A 12 10.89 -9.00 -2.14
N LEU A 13 10.57 -8.76 -0.87
CA LEU A 13 11.17 -7.70 -0.06
C LEU A 13 12.63 -8.03 0.29
N GLN A 14 13.53 -7.05 0.09
CA GLN A 14 14.96 -7.21 0.36
C GLN A 14 15.33 -7.15 1.85
N LEU A 15 14.52 -6.45 2.65
CA LEU A 15 14.75 -6.29 4.08
C LEU A 15 13.46 -6.52 4.87
N PRO A 16 13.51 -7.25 6.01
CA PRO A 16 12.38 -7.35 6.92
C PRO A 16 12.05 -5.99 7.56
N THR A 17 10.80 -5.78 7.97
CA THR A 17 10.43 -4.66 8.83
C THR A 17 11.21 -4.77 10.15
N ASP A 18 11.83 -3.67 10.56
CA ASP A 18 12.53 -3.56 11.84
C ASP A 18 11.55 -3.92 12.98
N PRO A 19 11.88 -4.87 13.89
CA PRO A 19 11.01 -5.24 15.00
C PRO A 19 10.58 -4.05 15.87
N ARG A 20 11.40 -3.00 15.97
CA ARG A 20 11.07 -1.77 16.72
C ARG A 20 9.88 -1.01 16.12
N TRP A 21 9.58 -1.23 14.83
CA TRP A 21 8.42 -0.61 14.18
C TRP A 21 7.11 -0.98 14.86
N VAL A 22 6.96 -2.22 15.35
CA VAL A 22 5.76 -2.67 16.07
C VAL A 22 5.59 -1.88 17.37
N ASN A 23 6.68 -1.67 18.12
CA ASN A 23 6.66 -0.88 19.35
C ASN A 23 6.27 0.58 19.07
N LEU A 24 6.77 1.16 17.97
CA LEU A 24 6.42 2.52 17.56
C LEU A 24 4.96 2.63 17.10
N ALA A 25 4.46 1.64 16.36
CA ALA A 25 3.07 1.58 15.92
C ALA A 25 2.10 1.51 17.11
N ALA A 26 2.48 0.79 18.18
CA ALA A 26 1.68 0.67 19.39
C ALA A 26 1.57 1.97 20.21
N ILE A 27 2.41 2.99 19.96
CA ILE A 27 2.37 4.27 20.69
C ILE A 27 1.03 4.97 20.51
N SER A 28 0.45 4.90 19.31
CA SER A 28 -0.83 5.53 19.01
C SER A 28 -1.64 4.72 18.02
N LEU A 29 -2.54 3.90 18.54
CA LEU A 29 -3.45 3.11 17.72
C LEU A 29 -4.36 3.99 16.85
N SER A 30 -4.81 5.15 17.36
CA SER A 30 -5.65 6.07 16.59
C SER A 30 -4.91 6.65 15.39
N ALA A 31 -3.61 6.96 15.54
CA ALA A 31 -2.77 7.42 14.44
C ALA A 31 -2.55 6.31 13.40
N ILE A 32 -2.29 5.08 13.83
CA ILE A 32 -2.14 3.92 12.93
C ILE A 32 -3.42 3.64 12.16
N LEU A 33 -4.58 3.61 12.82
CA LEU A 33 -5.86 3.38 12.16
C LEU A 33 -6.20 4.49 11.16
N THR A 34 -5.94 5.75 11.52
CA THR A 34 -6.12 6.88 10.59
C THR A 34 -5.24 6.72 9.36
N ASP A 35 -3.94 6.48 9.55
CA ASP A 35 -2.99 6.30 8.44
C ASP A 35 -3.39 5.13 7.54
N HIS A 36 -3.73 4.00 8.16
CA HIS A 36 -4.15 2.80 7.45
C HIS A 36 -5.43 3.02 6.64
N ALA A 37 -6.45 3.67 7.20
CA ALA A 37 -7.66 4.02 6.44
C ALA A 37 -7.30 4.83 5.18
N TRP A 38 -6.43 5.84 5.31
CA TRP A 38 -5.99 6.61 4.15
C TRP A 38 -5.14 5.80 3.18
N CYS A 39 -4.38 4.80 3.63
CA CYS A 39 -3.69 3.86 2.74
C CYS A 39 -4.69 3.07 1.87
N GLU A 40 -5.75 2.50 2.45
CA GLU A 40 -6.73 1.71 1.69
C GLU A 40 -7.46 2.57 0.65
N GLN A 41 -7.87 3.79 1.05
CA GLN A 41 -8.48 4.73 0.11
C GLN A 41 -7.51 5.10 -1.04
N LYS A 42 -6.23 5.33 -0.72
CA LYS A 42 -5.20 5.65 -1.73
C LYS A 42 -5.00 4.47 -2.67
N ALA A 43 -4.96 3.24 -2.17
CA ALA A 43 -4.84 2.03 -2.99
C ALA A 43 -6.00 1.93 -4.00
N ALA A 44 -7.25 2.07 -3.54
CA ALA A 44 -8.43 2.12 -4.40
C ALA A 44 -8.33 3.24 -5.45
N THR A 45 -7.93 4.45 -5.03
CA THR A 45 -7.79 5.62 -5.93
C THR A 45 -6.70 5.42 -6.97
N SER A 46 -5.59 4.78 -6.62
CA SER A 46 -4.51 4.43 -7.54
C SER A 46 -4.97 3.43 -8.59
N CYS A 47 -5.71 2.40 -8.20
CA CYS A 47 -6.33 1.45 -9.14
C CYS A 47 -7.29 2.15 -10.11
N ILE A 48 -8.17 3.03 -9.61
CA ILE A 48 -9.07 3.84 -10.46
C ILE A 48 -8.27 4.68 -11.46
N SER A 49 -7.21 5.33 -11.00
CA SER A 49 -6.36 6.18 -11.85
C SER A 49 -5.68 5.37 -12.97
N LEU A 50 -5.22 4.15 -12.68
CA LEU A 50 -4.67 3.24 -13.68
C LEU A 50 -5.73 2.80 -14.70
N ILE A 51 -6.92 2.43 -14.24
CA ILE A 51 -8.04 2.03 -15.11
C ILE A 51 -8.39 3.18 -16.08
N GLN A 52 -8.49 4.40 -15.58
CA GLN A 52 -8.79 5.57 -16.41
C GLN A 52 -7.69 5.84 -17.44
N ARG A 53 -6.42 5.76 -17.03
CA ARG A 53 -5.27 6.06 -17.88
C ARG A 53 -5.05 5.02 -18.97
N TYR A 54 -5.29 3.74 -18.67
CA TYR A 54 -4.98 2.59 -19.52
C TYR A 54 -6.25 1.81 -19.89
N SER A 55 -7.35 2.54 -20.14
CA SER A 55 -8.69 1.97 -20.35
C SER A 55 -8.79 0.99 -21.53
N GLU A 56 -7.90 1.11 -22.52
CA GLU A 56 -7.78 0.19 -23.66
C GLU A 56 -7.18 -1.18 -23.28
N ARG A 57 -6.47 -1.27 -22.15
CA ARG A 57 -5.85 -2.50 -21.63
C ARG A 57 -6.90 -3.34 -20.90
N LYS A 58 -7.76 -4.04 -21.66
CA LYS A 58 -8.88 -4.84 -21.11
C LYS A 58 -8.53 -5.75 -19.92
N LYS A 59 -7.38 -6.44 -19.99
CA LYS A 59 -6.92 -7.30 -18.88
C LYS A 59 -6.64 -6.48 -17.61
N LEU A 60 -5.93 -5.37 -17.72
CA LEU A 60 -5.66 -4.49 -16.58
C LEU A 60 -6.96 -4.00 -15.93
N VAL A 61 -7.91 -3.55 -16.75
CA VAL A 61 -9.21 -3.09 -16.26
C VAL A 61 -9.96 -4.22 -15.53
N ALA A 62 -9.98 -5.42 -16.11
CA ALA A 62 -10.66 -6.57 -15.51
C ALA A 62 -10.05 -6.99 -14.16
N GLU A 63 -8.71 -6.96 -14.03
CA GLU A 63 -8.02 -7.36 -12.79
C GLU A 63 -8.03 -6.26 -11.72
N LEU A 64 -7.93 -4.98 -12.08
CA LEU A 64 -7.93 -3.90 -11.09
C LEU A 64 -9.33 -3.55 -10.57
N SER A 65 -10.39 -3.78 -11.34
CA SER A 65 -11.77 -3.47 -10.92
C SER A 65 -12.20 -4.16 -9.61
N PRO A 66 -11.99 -5.49 -9.41
CA PRO A 66 -12.30 -6.12 -8.13
C PRO A 66 -11.43 -5.59 -6.99
N ILE A 67 -10.16 -5.26 -7.25
CA ILE A 67 -9.23 -4.71 -6.24
C ILE A 67 -9.76 -3.36 -5.71
N VAL A 68 -10.28 -2.48 -6.58
CA VAL A 68 -10.92 -1.23 -6.13
C VAL A 68 -12.03 -1.49 -5.11
N THR A 69 -12.83 -2.53 -5.36
CA THR A 69 -13.95 -2.91 -4.47
C THR A 69 -13.44 -3.49 -3.16
N GLU A 70 -12.41 -4.34 -3.22
CA GLU A 70 -11.76 -4.94 -2.05
C GLU A 70 -11.15 -3.86 -1.14
N GLU A 71 -10.35 -2.95 -1.68
CA GLU A 71 -9.69 -1.89 -0.90
C GLU A 71 -10.69 -0.89 -0.32
N TRP A 72 -11.78 -0.59 -1.05
CA TRP A 72 -12.87 0.20 -0.46
C TRP A 72 -13.59 -0.54 0.67
N GLY A 73 -13.68 -1.87 0.57
CA GLY A 73 -14.11 -2.74 1.64
C GLY A 73 -13.19 -2.64 2.87
N HIS A 74 -11.88 -2.75 2.68
CA HIS A 74 -10.88 -2.58 3.74
C HIS A 74 -11.00 -1.21 4.41
N PHE A 75 -11.08 -0.13 3.62
CA PHE A 75 -11.28 1.22 4.15
C PHE A 75 -12.48 1.31 5.10
N ARG A 76 -13.63 0.74 4.69
CA ARG A 76 -14.85 0.72 5.52
C ARG A 76 -14.68 -0.09 6.80
N LEU A 77 -13.94 -1.20 6.75
CA LEU A 77 -13.63 -1.99 7.95
C LEU A 77 -12.78 -1.18 8.94
N VAL A 78 -11.78 -0.45 8.46
CA VAL A 78 -10.96 0.41 9.32
C VAL A 78 -11.78 1.54 9.94
N LEU A 79 -12.69 2.17 9.18
CA LEU A 79 -13.61 3.18 9.72
C LEU A 79 -14.49 2.60 10.84
N ALA A 80 -15.04 1.41 10.65
CA ALA A 80 -15.83 0.75 11.69
C ALA A 80 -15.00 0.48 12.96
N GLU A 81 -13.72 0.09 12.81
CA GLU A 81 -12.83 -0.13 13.96
C GLU A 81 -12.41 1.17 14.66
N ILE A 82 -12.30 2.29 13.92
CA ILE A 82 -12.11 3.65 14.47
C ILE A 82 -13.34 4.06 15.31
N GLU A 83 -14.54 3.93 14.74
CA GLU A 83 -15.80 4.29 15.41
C GLU A 83 -16.04 3.44 16.66
N LYS A 84 -15.82 2.13 16.58
CA LYS A 84 -15.94 1.18 17.70
C LYS A 84 -15.08 1.56 18.91
N ARG A 85 -13.98 2.29 18.69
CA ARG A 85 -13.04 2.76 19.73
C ARG A 85 -13.28 4.21 20.15
N ASN A 86 -14.34 4.85 19.68
CA ASN A 86 -14.63 6.27 19.88
C ASN A 86 -13.51 7.20 19.38
N PHE A 87 -12.76 6.77 18.36
CA PHE A 87 -11.82 7.62 17.66
C PHE A 87 -12.51 8.36 16.51
N THR A 88 -11.86 9.39 15.98
CA THR A 88 -12.31 10.11 14.79
C THR A 88 -11.33 9.86 13.65
N LEU A 89 -11.85 9.82 12.41
CA LEU A 89 -10.99 9.81 11.23
C LEU A 89 -10.20 11.11 11.18
N GLY A 90 -8.89 11.01 11.44
CA GLY A 90 -7.99 12.16 11.38
C GLY A 90 -7.69 12.59 9.95
N LYS A 91 -6.89 13.67 9.82
CA LYS A 91 -6.45 14.15 8.50
C LYS A 91 -5.48 13.18 7.85
N GLN A 92 -5.57 13.11 6.52
CA GLN A 92 -4.55 12.45 5.71
C GLN A 92 -3.20 13.15 5.90
N ARG A 93 -2.14 12.36 6.10
CA ARG A 93 -0.75 12.84 6.13
C ARG A 93 -0.05 12.57 4.80
N LYS A 94 1.04 13.29 4.55
CA LYS A 94 1.93 13.01 3.43
C LYS A 94 2.62 11.66 3.64
N ASP A 95 2.64 10.85 2.59
CA ASP A 95 3.26 9.52 2.59
C ASP A 95 4.70 9.61 2.09
N GLU A 96 5.66 9.78 3.01
CA GLU A 96 7.07 9.94 2.65
C GLU A 96 7.63 8.70 1.93
N TYR A 97 7.17 7.51 2.32
CA TYR A 97 7.58 6.24 1.72
C TYR A 97 7.14 6.15 0.26
N VAL A 98 5.84 6.36 -0.01
CA VAL A 98 5.31 6.30 -1.37
C VAL A 98 5.89 7.41 -2.25
N ASN A 99 6.07 8.62 -1.72
CA ASN A 99 6.68 9.71 -2.48
C ASN A 99 8.13 9.39 -2.87
N ALA A 100 8.91 8.81 -1.96
CA ALA A 100 10.28 8.38 -2.28
C ALA A 100 10.30 7.26 -3.34
N LEU A 101 9.32 6.34 -3.33
CA LEU A 101 9.19 5.33 -4.38
C LEU A 101 8.85 5.93 -5.75
N ILE A 102 7.99 6.94 -5.78
CA ILE A 102 7.60 7.63 -7.03
C ILE A 102 8.81 8.28 -7.69
N ASP A 103 9.83 8.72 -6.93
CA ASP A 103 11.04 9.30 -7.51
C ASP A 103 11.87 8.31 -8.34
N PHE A 104 11.71 7.00 -8.14
CA PHE A 104 12.35 5.96 -8.95
C PHE A 104 11.58 5.63 -10.24
N GLN A 105 10.34 6.08 -10.37
CA GLN A 105 9.55 5.83 -11.58
C GLN A 105 10.07 6.67 -12.74
N GLN A 106 10.02 6.10 -13.95
CA GLN A 106 10.45 6.79 -15.16
C GLN A 106 9.62 8.05 -15.42
N LYS A 107 10.31 9.19 -15.58
CA LYS A 107 9.70 10.48 -15.93
C LYS A 107 9.75 10.66 -17.45
N GLY A 108 8.72 10.18 -18.14
CA GLY A 108 8.62 10.21 -19.62
C GLY A 108 8.86 8.84 -20.25
N GLY A 109 9.23 8.79 -21.53
CA GLY A 109 9.46 7.52 -22.24
C GLY A 109 8.17 6.83 -22.69
N ALA A 110 8.27 5.51 -22.95
CA ALA A 110 7.14 4.74 -23.45
C ALA A 110 6.03 4.65 -22.40
N VAL A 111 4.78 4.60 -22.87
CA VAL A 111 3.60 4.48 -22.01
C VAL A 111 3.63 3.17 -21.21
N GLU A 112 4.15 2.10 -21.80
CA GLU A 112 4.26 0.77 -21.18
C GLU A 112 5.28 0.72 -20.05
N ASP A 113 6.45 1.34 -20.22
CA ASP A 113 7.50 1.34 -19.20
C ASP A 113 7.01 2.07 -17.94
N ARG A 114 6.32 3.20 -18.12
CA ARG A 114 5.68 3.93 -17.01
C ARG A 114 4.58 3.10 -16.34
N MET A 115 3.77 2.37 -17.12
CA MET A 115 2.74 1.49 -16.55
C MET A 115 3.38 0.38 -15.72
N LEU A 116 4.46 -0.24 -16.22
CA LEU A 116 5.20 -1.27 -15.53
C LEU A 116 5.76 -0.75 -14.20
N ASP A 117 6.42 0.41 -14.18
CA ASP A 117 6.94 1.03 -12.96
C ASP A 117 5.84 1.30 -11.93
N GLN A 118 4.66 1.75 -12.37
CA GLN A 118 3.52 1.98 -11.49
C GLN A 118 3.02 0.67 -10.87
N LEU A 119 2.87 -0.38 -11.68
CA LEU A 119 2.44 -1.70 -11.19
C LEU A 119 3.46 -2.32 -10.23
N LEU A 120 4.75 -2.21 -10.51
CA LEU A 120 5.82 -2.67 -9.62
C LEU A 120 5.84 -1.89 -8.31
N THR A 121 5.62 -0.58 -8.36
CA THR A 121 5.53 0.26 -7.15
C THR A 121 4.36 -0.16 -6.28
N MET A 122 3.17 -0.39 -6.88
CA MET A 122 2.00 -0.88 -6.16
C MET A 122 2.27 -2.26 -5.54
N ALA A 123 2.84 -3.19 -6.30
CA ALA A 123 3.19 -4.52 -5.80
C ALA A 123 4.16 -4.44 -4.60
N LEU A 124 5.13 -3.52 -4.62
CA LEU A 124 6.07 -3.31 -3.53
C LEU A 124 5.40 -2.74 -2.27
N ILE A 125 4.46 -1.82 -2.44
CA ILE A 125 3.67 -1.25 -1.34
C ILE A 125 2.83 -2.36 -0.69
N GLU A 126 2.10 -3.14 -1.47
CA GLU A 126 1.27 -4.24 -0.98
C GLU A 126 2.10 -5.33 -0.28
N ALA A 127 3.24 -5.69 -0.86
CA ALA A 127 4.18 -6.62 -0.23
C ALA A 127 4.60 -6.13 1.16
N ARG A 128 4.92 -4.83 1.32
CA ARG A 128 5.29 -4.26 2.61
C ARG A 128 4.11 -4.18 3.58
N SER A 129 2.93 -3.80 3.11
CA SER A 129 1.69 -3.78 3.90
C SER A 129 1.39 -5.17 4.45
N CYS A 130 1.40 -6.20 3.60
CA CYS A 130 1.20 -7.60 3.99
C CYS A 130 2.23 -8.06 5.05
N GLU A 131 3.51 -7.73 4.86
CA GLU A 131 4.57 -8.10 5.81
C GLU A 131 4.40 -7.41 7.17
N ARG A 132 3.94 -6.16 7.20
CA ARG A 132 3.65 -5.42 8.44
C ARG A 132 2.39 -5.91 9.13
N PHE A 133 1.33 -6.22 8.39
CA PHE A 133 0.11 -6.78 8.97
C PHE A 133 0.36 -8.09 9.68
N LYS A 134 1.16 -8.99 9.08
CA LYS A 134 1.56 -10.26 9.71
C LYS A 134 2.32 -10.07 11.02
N ARG A 135 3.01 -8.94 11.21
CA ARG A 135 3.74 -8.62 12.44
C ARG A 135 2.87 -7.98 13.52
N LEU A 136 1.72 -7.41 13.13
CA LEU A 136 0.74 -6.82 14.04
C LEU A 136 -0.35 -7.81 14.47
N SER A 137 -0.43 -8.97 13.81
CA SER A 137 -1.40 -10.04 14.06
C SER A 137 -1.00 -10.94 15.23
#